data_AF-A0A968BZI5-F1
#
_entry.id   AF-A0A968BZI5-F1
#
_cell.length_a   1.000
_cell.length_b   1.000
_cell.length_c   1.000
_cell.angle_alpha   90.00
_cell.angle_beta   90.00
_cell.angle_gamma   90.00
#
_symmetry.space_group_name_H-M   'P 1'
#
loop_
_entity.id
_entity.type
_entity.pdbx_description
1 polymer ?
#
loop_
_entity_poly.entity_id
_entity_poly.type
_entity_poly.pdbx_seq_one_letter_code
_entity_poly.pdbx_strand_id
1 'polypeptide(L)'
;MTERTVIITTLLVLAASCCKPGAAIPTERATAAPTATPTEEPLPEGPSLGDTITRPSDGMVMVYVPAGEFEMGSNDIPLEDPAHTVALDSFWIDRTEVSNVQFQRCVKAGVCDEPSCWRDRDLIRDNNDLNGLEQPVVCVDWHQARAYCEWAGGRLPTEAEWEYAARG
;
A
#
# COMPACT_ATOMS: atom_id res chain seq x y z
N MET A 1 18.76 -43.03 28.94
CA MET A 1 19.47 -43.74 27.86
C MET A 1 19.09 -43.03 26.56
N THR A 2 19.89 -42.25 25.85
CA THR A 2 21.30 -41.86 25.94
C THR A 2 21.41 -40.60 25.07
N GLU A 3 22.05 -39.54 25.58
CA GLU A 3 22.37 -38.30 24.88
C GLU A 3 23.26 -38.55 23.67
N ARG A 4 23.20 -37.69 22.62
CA ARG A 4 24.37 -37.31 21.81
C ARG A 4 24.27 -35.88 21.28
N THR A 5 24.89 -34.99 22.04
CA THR A 5 25.47 -33.70 21.66
C THR A 5 26.45 -33.86 20.47
N VAL A 6 26.39 -32.95 19.50
CA VAL A 6 27.49 -32.72 18.54
C VAL A 6 27.75 -31.22 18.42
N ILE A 7 28.87 -30.81 18.99
CA ILE A 7 29.49 -29.48 18.89
C ILE A 7 30.44 -29.51 17.70
N ILE A 8 30.30 -28.60 16.73
CA ILE A 8 31.33 -28.36 15.70
C ILE A 8 31.68 -26.88 15.72
N THR A 9 32.70 -26.57 16.52
CA THR A 9 33.56 -25.38 16.43
C THR A 9 34.58 -25.59 15.31
N THR A 10 34.67 -24.66 14.35
CA THR A 10 35.84 -24.55 13.47
C THR A 10 36.34 -23.11 13.46
N LEU A 11 37.60 -22.97 13.88
CA LEU A 11 38.38 -21.76 14.09
C LEU A 11 39.07 -21.32 12.78
N LEU A 12 39.02 -20.01 12.52
CA LEU A 12 40.09 -19.11 12.07
C LEU A 12 41.22 -19.62 11.12
N VAL A 13 41.40 -18.94 9.98
CA VAL A 13 42.72 -18.73 9.36
C VAL A 13 42.88 -17.25 8.97
N LEU A 14 43.77 -16.56 9.69
CA LEU A 14 44.36 -15.28 9.29
C LEU A 14 45.44 -15.53 8.22
N ALA A 15 45.51 -14.65 7.22
CA ALA A 15 46.72 -14.45 6.43
C ALA A 15 47.04 -12.95 6.39
N ALA A 16 48.04 -12.56 7.17
CA ALA A 16 48.74 -11.28 7.08
C ALA A 16 49.84 -11.39 6.03
N SER A 17 49.90 -10.45 5.09
CA SER A 17 51.02 -10.31 4.15
C SER A 17 51.60 -8.90 4.25
N CYS A 18 52.92 -8.85 4.36
CA CYS A 18 53.74 -7.71 4.75
C CYS A 18 54.46 -7.14 3.52
N CYS A 19 54.44 -5.82 3.31
CA CYS A 19 55.53 -5.15 2.58
C CYS A 19 55.62 -3.63 2.86
N LYS A 20 56.65 -3.30 3.66
CA LYS A 20 57.58 -2.15 3.64
C LYS A 20 57.09 -0.68 3.62
N PRO A 21 57.74 0.19 4.44
CA PRO A 21 57.57 1.65 4.42
C PRO A 21 58.39 2.31 3.31
N GLY A 22 57.72 3.09 2.46
CA GLY A 22 58.31 3.96 1.43
C GLY A 22 58.22 5.43 1.84
N ALA A 23 59.27 6.18 1.50
CA ALA A 23 59.56 7.56 1.90
C ALA A 23 58.42 8.57 1.74
N ALA A 24 58.32 9.51 2.70
CA ALA A 24 57.45 10.67 2.62
C ALA A 24 57.91 11.62 1.49
N ILE A 25 57.03 11.86 0.54
CA ILE A 25 57.19 12.83 -0.57
C ILE A 25 56.62 14.18 -0.11
N PRO A 26 57.22 15.33 -0.48
CA PRO A 26 56.72 16.65 -0.07
C PRO A 26 55.31 16.90 -0.60
N THR A 27 54.41 17.35 0.27
CA THR A 27 53.05 17.75 -0.06
C THR A 27 53.06 19.04 -0.88
N GLU A 28 52.98 18.91 -2.19
CA GLU A 28 52.61 20.01 -3.08
C GLU A 28 51.10 20.26 -2.92
N ARG A 29 50.75 21.46 -2.45
CA ARG A 29 49.35 21.88 -2.29
C ARG A 29 48.74 22.03 -3.68
N ALA A 30 48.02 21.00 -4.13
CA ALA A 30 47.17 21.08 -5.31
C ALA A 30 46.09 22.16 -5.09
N THR A 31 46.06 23.13 -5.98
CA THR A 31 44.92 24.05 -6.15
C THR A 31 43.67 23.21 -6.36
N ALA A 32 42.66 23.36 -5.49
CA ALA A 32 41.39 22.68 -5.65
C ALA A 32 40.80 23.03 -7.02
N ALA A 33 40.61 22.01 -7.86
CA ALA A 33 39.80 22.15 -9.06
C ALA A 33 38.40 22.62 -8.66
N PRO A 34 37.70 23.41 -9.49
CA PRO A 34 36.30 23.71 -9.25
C PRO A 34 35.54 22.40 -9.09
N THR A 35 34.93 22.20 -7.92
CA THR A 35 34.00 21.10 -7.65
C THR A 35 32.94 21.14 -8.74
N ALA A 36 32.93 20.15 -9.63
CA ALA A 36 31.79 19.94 -10.51
C ALA A 36 30.55 19.81 -9.64
N THR A 37 29.55 20.66 -9.87
CA THR A 37 28.21 20.49 -9.32
C THR A 37 27.81 19.03 -9.55
N PRO A 38 27.41 18.27 -8.52
CA PRO A 38 26.87 16.93 -8.73
C PRO A 38 25.75 17.06 -9.75
N THR A 39 25.89 16.39 -10.89
CA THR A 39 24.76 16.17 -11.77
C THR A 39 23.74 15.41 -10.95
N GLU A 40 22.68 16.09 -10.53
CA GLU A 40 21.55 15.50 -9.83
C GLU A 40 20.98 14.42 -10.77
N GLU A 41 21.26 13.16 -10.44
CA GLU A 41 20.65 12.02 -11.11
C GLU A 41 19.15 12.15 -10.87
N PRO A 42 18.30 12.19 -11.93
CA PRO A 42 16.88 12.34 -11.73
C PRO A 42 16.41 11.20 -10.82
N LEU A 43 15.83 11.56 -9.68
CA LEU A 43 15.19 10.59 -8.80
C LEU A 43 14.21 9.76 -9.65
N PRO A 44 14.12 8.44 -9.44
CA PRO A 44 13.18 7.61 -10.18
C PRO A 44 11.80 8.24 -10.04
N GLU A 45 11.19 8.61 -11.17
CA GLU A 45 9.86 9.18 -11.19
C GLU A 45 8.93 8.15 -10.54
N GLY A 46 8.37 8.51 -9.38
CA GLY A 46 7.37 7.71 -8.71
C GLY A 46 6.10 7.62 -9.57
N PRO A 47 5.12 6.80 -9.14
CA PRO A 47 3.82 6.78 -9.80
C PRO A 47 3.21 8.19 -9.86
N SER A 48 2.48 8.42 -10.94
CA SER A 48 1.79 9.66 -11.28
C SER A 48 0.26 9.47 -11.16
N LEU A 49 -0.47 10.59 -11.03
CA LEU A 49 -1.94 10.55 -10.90
C LEU A 49 -2.55 9.71 -12.03
N GLY A 50 -3.36 8.71 -11.65
CA GLY A 50 -4.04 7.85 -12.61
C GLY A 50 -3.27 6.59 -13.00
N ASP A 51 -1.99 6.46 -12.60
CA ASP A 51 -1.27 5.19 -12.74
C ASP A 51 -2.02 4.07 -12.02
N THR A 52 -1.91 2.86 -12.55
CA THR A 52 -2.69 1.72 -12.06
C THR A 52 -1.85 0.50 -11.76
N ILE A 53 -2.26 -0.23 -10.72
CA ILE A 53 -1.73 -1.56 -10.39
C ILE A 53 -2.89 -2.52 -10.13
N THR A 54 -2.69 -3.79 -10.48
CA THR A 54 -3.65 -4.85 -10.17
C THR A 54 -3.19 -5.60 -8.94
N ARG A 55 -4.01 -5.59 -7.89
CA ARG A 55 -3.74 -6.31 -6.65
C ARG A 55 -3.89 -7.82 -6.88
N PRO A 56 -2.87 -8.66 -6.59
CA PRO A 56 -2.93 -10.09 -6.91
C PRO A 56 -3.95 -10.91 -6.10
N SER A 57 -4.27 -10.49 -4.87
CA SER A 57 -5.16 -11.21 -3.95
C SER A 57 -6.61 -11.30 -4.47
N ASP A 58 -7.11 -10.22 -5.05
CA ASP A 58 -8.49 -10.08 -5.49
C ASP A 58 -8.64 -9.62 -6.95
N GLY A 59 -7.55 -9.31 -7.65
CA GLY A 59 -7.59 -8.79 -9.02
C GLY A 59 -8.13 -7.36 -9.14
N MET A 60 -8.26 -6.61 -8.04
CA MET A 60 -8.71 -5.23 -8.05
C MET A 60 -7.69 -4.33 -8.75
N VAL A 61 -8.18 -3.48 -9.65
CA VAL A 61 -7.37 -2.40 -10.21
C VAL A 61 -7.41 -1.23 -9.23
N MET A 62 -6.25 -0.81 -8.74
CA MET A 62 -6.10 0.38 -7.92
C MET A 62 -5.55 1.52 -8.76
N VAL A 63 -5.87 2.75 -8.37
CA VAL A 63 -5.43 3.99 -9.00
C VAL A 63 -4.55 4.76 -8.01
N TYR A 64 -3.44 5.31 -8.49
CA TYR A 64 -2.56 6.14 -7.68
C TYR A 64 -3.11 7.55 -7.54
N VAL A 65 -3.14 8.03 -6.30
CA VAL A 65 -3.49 9.40 -5.91
C VAL A 65 -2.23 10.03 -5.30
N PRO A 66 -1.68 11.10 -5.90
CA PRO A 66 -0.48 11.75 -5.40
C PRO A 66 -0.75 12.46 -4.06
N ALA A 67 0.32 12.74 -3.31
CA ALA A 67 0.24 13.56 -2.12
C ALA A 67 -0.20 14.99 -2.49
N GLY A 68 -0.93 15.64 -1.60
CA GLY A 68 -1.42 16.99 -1.84
C GLY A 68 -2.21 17.57 -0.69
N GLU A 69 -2.61 18.83 -0.86
CA GLU A 69 -3.52 19.53 0.04
C GLU A 69 -4.84 19.79 -0.69
N PHE A 70 -5.95 19.70 0.03
CA PHE A 70 -7.27 20.04 -0.49
C PHE A 70 -8.17 20.62 0.58
N GLU A 71 -9.24 21.30 0.14
CA GLU A 71 -10.31 21.75 1.02
C GLU A 71 -11.31 20.60 1.22
N MET A 72 -11.30 20.02 2.43
CA MET A 72 -12.25 18.99 2.86
C MET A 72 -13.52 19.65 3.41
N GLY A 73 -14.69 19.07 3.11
CA GLY A 73 -15.99 19.56 3.58
C GLY A 73 -16.55 20.73 2.77
N SER A 74 -17.53 21.44 3.35
CA SER A 74 -18.27 22.53 2.72
C SER A 74 -18.85 23.49 3.75
N ASN A 75 -18.80 24.80 3.47
CA ASN A 75 -19.47 25.82 4.31
C ASN A 75 -20.97 25.99 3.97
N ASP A 76 -21.47 25.30 2.94
CA ASP A 76 -22.85 25.43 2.48
C ASP A 76 -23.80 24.41 3.15
N ILE A 77 -23.25 23.31 3.70
CA ILE A 77 -24.01 22.21 4.29
C ILE A 77 -23.61 22.07 5.77
N PRO A 78 -24.52 22.26 6.75
CA PRO A 78 -24.17 22.26 8.17
C PRO A 78 -23.52 20.97 8.72
N LEU A 79 -23.71 19.82 8.05
CA LEU A 79 -23.08 18.55 8.43
C LEU A 79 -21.67 18.39 7.85
N GLU A 80 -21.26 19.25 6.92
CA GLU A 80 -19.96 19.25 6.24
C GLU A 80 -19.12 20.50 6.58
N ASP A 81 -19.67 21.40 7.41
CA ASP A 81 -19.06 22.67 7.87
C ASP A 81 -18.12 22.43 9.08
N PRO A 82 -16.94 23.08 9.17
CA PRO A 82 -16.36 23.98 8.17
C PRO A 82 -15.50 23.29 7.13
N ALA A 83 -15.48 23.91 5.94
CA ALA A 83 -14.43 23.65 4.96
C ALA A 83 -13.07 24.00 5.58
N HIS A 84 -12.12 23.07 5.46
CA HIS A 84 -10.78 23.25 6.00
C HIS A 84 -9.73 22.50 5.18
N THR A 85 -8.51 23.02 5.17
CA THR A 85 -7.38 22.42 4.45
C THR A 85 -6.90 21.16 5.14
N VAL A 86 -6.79 20.06 4.38
CA VAL A 86 -6.21 18.79 4.81
C VAL A 86 -5.06 18.41 3.87
N ALA A 87 -3.93 18.00 4.45
CA ALA A 87 -2.78 17.46 3.73
C ALA A 87 -2.78 15.93 3.82
N LEU A 88 -2.59 15.26 2.68
CA LEU A 88 -2.51 13.80 2.57
C LEU A 88 -1.20 13.38 1.91
N ASP A 89 -0.63 12.28 2.39
CA ASP A 89 0.40 11.54 1.66
C ASP A 89 -0.21 10.86 0.43
N SER A 90 0.63 10.36 -0.48
CA SER A 90 0.14 9.60 -1.63
C SER A 90 -0.38 8.22 -1.21
N PHE A 91 -1.36 7.72 -1.95
CA PHE A 91 -1.96 6.41 -1.69
C PHE A 91 -2.50 5.78 -2.97
N TRP A 92 -2.82 4.49 -2.87
CA TRP A 92 -3.56 3.76 -3.90
C TRP A 92 -4.99 3.55 -3.40
N ILE A 93 -5.97 3.79 -4.25
CA ILE A 93 -7.38 3.51 -3.96
C ILE A 93 -7.98 2.57 -5.01
N ASP A 94 -8.87 1.68 -4.58
CA ASP A 94 -9.56 0.77 -5.49
C ASP A 94 -10.36 1.59 -6.52
N ARG A 95 -10.24 1.22 -7.81
CA ARG A 95 -10.92 1.94 -8.91
C ARG A 95 -12.44 1.84 -8.82
N THR A 96 -12.94 0.75 -8.27
CA THR A 96 -14.36 0.44 -8.11
C THR A 96 -14.62 -0.07 -6.71
N GLU A 97 -15.89 -0.11 -6.31
CA GLU A 97 -16.31 -0.89 -5.16
C GLU A 97 -15.93 -2.37 -5.34
N VAL A 98 -15.71 -3.06 -4.22
CA VAL A 98 -15.42 -4.49 -4.20
C VAL A 98 -16.62 -5.25 -4.76
N SER A 99 -16.41 -6.11 -5.75
CA SER A 99 -17.46 -6.91 -6.34
C SER A 99 -17.75 -8.19 -5.55
N ASN A 100 -18.92 -8.79 -5.79
CA ASN A 100 -19.27 -10.07 -5.19
C ASN A 100 -18.23 -11.17 -5.51
N VAL A 101 -17.72 -11.25 -6.75
CA VAL A 101 -16.71 -12.26 -7.11
C VAL A 101 -15.38 -12.04 -6.39
N GLN A 102 -15.01 -10.80 -6.13
CA GLN A 102 -13.83 -10.46 -5.33
C GLN A 102 -14.03 -10.85 -3.87
N PHE A 103 -15.15 -10.46 -3.25
CA PHE A 103 -15.46 -10.81 -1.87
C PHE A 103 -15.55 -12.33 -1.65
N GLN A 104 -16.10 -13.07 -2.62
CA GLN A 104 -16.15 -14.53 -2.60
C GLN A 104 -14.75 -15.16 -2.52
N ARG A 105 -13.69 -14.52 -3.03
CA ARG A 105 -12.31 -15.03 -2.88
C ARG A 105 -11.88 -15.00 -1.41
N CYS A 106 -12.19 -13.92 -0.68
CA CYS A 106 -11.92 -13.81 0.75
C CYS A 106 -12.70 -14.84 1.58
N VAL A 107 -13.98 -15.04 1.25
CA VAL A 107 -14.83 -16.06 1.88
C VAL A 107 -14.26 -17.46 1.63
N LYS A 108 -13.87 -17.79 0.39
CA LYS A 108 -13.27 -19.09 0.04
C LYS A 108 -11.92 -19.32 0.72
N ALA A 109 -11.18 -18.24 1.01
CA ALA A 109 -9.95 -18.30 1.79
C ALA A 109 -10.19 -18.51 3.30
N GLY A 110 -11.46 -18.45 3.77
CA GLY A 110 -11.83 -18.63 5.16
C GLY A 110 -11.55 -17.43 6.05
N VAL A 111 -11.36 -16.23 5.47
CA VAL A 111 -11.05 -15.00 6.22
C VAL A 111 -12.26 -14.09 6.39
N CYS A 112 -13.14 -14.02 5.38
CA CYS A 112 -14.36 -13.22 5.44
C CYS A 112 -15.61 -14.08 5.71
N ASP A 113 -16.50 -13.58 6.54
CA ASP A 113 -17.85 -14.13 6.69
C ASP A 113 -18.74 -13.73 5.50
N GLU A 114 -19.62 -14.63 5.04
CA GLU A 114 -20.48 -14.29 3.90
C GLU A 114 -21.46 -13.16 4.25
N PRO A 115 -21.69 -12.21 3.32
CA PRO A 115 -22.69 -11.16 3.46
C PRO A 115 -24.08 -11.70 3.81
N SER A 116 -24.86 -10.94 4.58
CA SER A 116 -26.14 -11.42 5.12
C SER A 116 -27.17 -11.73 4.02
N CYS A 117 -27.23 -10.89 2.97
CA CYS A 117 -28.15 -11.09 1.86
C CYS A 117 -27.74 -12.17 0.86
N TRP A 118 -26.59 -12.84 1.02
CA TRP A 118 -26.28 -14.04 0.22
C TRP A 118 -27.07 -15.27 0.68
N ARG A 119 -27.50 -15.30 1.95
CA ARG A 119 -28.24 -16.43 2.55
C ARG A 119 -29.74 -16.18 2.61
N ASP A 120 -30.14 -14.92 2.52
CA ASP A 120 -31.52 -14.51 2.72
C ASP A 120 -32.29 -14.47 1.40
N ARG A 121 -33.04 -15.53 1.13
CA ARG A 121 -33.96 -15.60 -0.01
C ARG A 121 -35.19 -14.70 0.13
N ASP A 122 -35.50 -14.21 1.33
CA ASP A 122 -36.59 -13.27 1.56
C ASP A 122 -36.20 -11.83 1.17
N LEU A 123 -34.92 -11.45 1.28
CA LEU A 123 -34.38 -10.19 0.71
C LEU A 123 -34.25 -10.21 -0.83
N ILE A 124 -34.35 -11.40 -1.44
CA ILE A 124 -34.29 -11.62 -2.90
C ILE A 124 -35.72 -11.65 -3.52
N ARG A 125 -36.78 -11.48 -2.72
CA ARG A 125 -38.19 -11.64 -3.16
C ARG A 125 -38.64 -10.69 -4.27
N ASP A 126 -37.93 -9.61 -4.49
CA ASP A 126 -38.31 -8.57 -5.46
C ASP A 126 -37.47 -8.62 -6.75
N ASN A 127 -36.86 -9.77 -7.07
CA ASN A 127 -36.08 -9.95 -8.31
C ASN A 127 -34.84 -9.03 -8.39
N ASN A 128 -34.38 -8.55 -7.23
CA ASN A 128 -33.18 -7.72 -7.08
C ASN A 128 -32.03 -8.60 -6.60
N ASP A 129 -31.52 -9.45 -7.49
CA ASP A 129 -30.34 -10.26 -7.25
C ASP A 129 -29.12 -9.34 -7.04
N LEU A 130 -28.86 -8.98 -5.77
CA LEU A 130 -27.72 -8.17 -5.31
C LEU A 130 -26.42 -9.00 -5.19
N ASN A 131 -26.44 -10.23 -5.70
CA ASN A 131 -25.35 -11.20 -5.65
C ASN A 131 -24.73 -11.46 -7.03
N GLY A 132 -25.03 -10.62 -8.03
CA GLY A 132 -24.40 -10.69 -9.35
C GLY A 132 -22.87 -10.54 -9.22
N LEU A 133 -22.12 -11.40 -9.93
CA LEU A 133 -20.66 -11.54 -9.72
C LEU A 133 -19.89 -10.21 -9.79
N GLU A 134 -20.20 -9.38 -10.77
CA GLU A 134 -19.54 -8.08 -11.00
C GLU A 134 -20.23 -6.90 -10.30
N GLN A 135 -21.35 -7.13 -9.62
CA GLN A 135 -21.99 -6.09 -8.83
C GLN A 135 -21.19 -5.83 -7.55
N PRO A 136 -21.21 -4.59 -7.02
CA PRO A 136 -20.69 -4.30 -5.70
C PRO A 136 -21.28 -5.23 -4.64
N VAL A 137 -20.43 -5.75 -3.77
CA VAL A 137 -20.91 -6.49 -2.60
C VAL A 137 -21.66 -5.55 -1.67
N VAL A 138 -22.80 -6.00 -1.19
CA VAL A 138 -23.66 -5.27 -0.25
C VAL A 138 -24.04 -6.16 0.92
N CYS A 139 -24.70 -5.58 1.93
CA CYS A 139 -25.06 -6.28 3.18
C CYS A 139 -23.83 -6.81 3.93
N VAL A 140 -22.73 -6.07 3.83
CA VAL A 140 -21.53 -6.22 4.64
C VAL A 140 -21.52 -5.12 5.70
N ASP A 141 -21.15 -5.48 6.92
CA ASP A 141 -20.89 -4.48 7.95
C ASP A 141 -19.45 -3.93 7.86
N TRP A 142 -19.15 -2.94 8.70
CA TRP A 142 -17.83 -2.31 8.73
C TRP A 142 -16.71 -3.31 9.09
N HIS A 143 -16.97 -4.30 9.93
CA HIS A 143 -15.97 -5.30 10.32
C HIS A 143 -15.66 -6.25 9.17
N GLN A 144 -16.68 -6.68 8.43
CA GLN A 144 -16.52 -7.48 7.21
C GLN A 144 -15.75 -6.72 6.13
N ALA A 145 -16.08 -5.44 5.92
CA ALA A 145 -15.36 -4.59 4.98
C ALA A 145 -13.88 -4.44 5.37
N ARG A 146 -13.61 -4.18 6.65
CA ARG A 146 -12.22 -4.10 7.16
C ARG A 146 -11.47 -5.42 6.98
N ALA A 147 -12.09 -6.55 7.34
CA ALA A 147 -11.48 -7.87 7.21
C ALA A 147 -11.12 -8.19 5.74
N TYR A 148 -12.00 -7.82 4.80
CA TYR A 148 -11.70 -7.94 3.37
C TYR A 148 -10.49 -7.11 2.97
N CYS A 149 -10.43 -5.82 3.35
CA CYS A 149 -9.31 -4.95 3.02
C CYS A 149 -8.00 -5.48 3.59
N GLU A 150 -7.98 -5.91 4.86
CA GLU A 150 -6.80 -6.50 5.50
C GLU A 150 -6.35 -7.77 4.79
N TRP A 151 -7.28 -8.67 4.45
CA TRP A 151 -6.99 -9.88 3.68
C TRP A 151 -6.42 -9.58 2.29
N ALA A 152 -6.97 -8.56 1.62
CA ALA A 152 -6.50 -8.16 0.30
C ALA A 152 -5.10 -7.52 0.36
N GLY A 153 -4.64 -7.07 1.53
CA GLY A 153 -3.37 -6.36 1.71
C GLY A 153 -3.51 -4.83 1.58
N GLY A 154 -4.73 -4.31 1.77
CA GLY A 154 -5.05 -2.89 1.84
C GLY A 154 -5.66 -2.51 3.19
N ARG A 155 -6.40 -1.41 3.21
CA ARG A 155 -7.17 -0.91 4.35
C ARG A 155 -8.38 -0.13 3.84
N LEU A 156 -9.33 0.16 4.74
CA LEU A 156 -10.35 1.15 4.44
C LEU A 156 -9.70 2.55 4.28
N PRO A 157 -10.16 3.37 3.32
CA PRO A 157 -9.73 4.75 3.23
C PRO A 157 -10.24 5.54 4.45
N THR A 158 -9.53 6.59 4.81
CA THR A 158 -10.09 7.63 5.67
C THR A 158 -11.14 8.44 4.89
N GLU A 159 -12.00 9.17 5.60
CA GLU A 159 -12.97 10.06 4.96
C GLU A 159 -12.28 11.11 4.07
N ALA A 160 -11.18 11.69 4.56
CA ALA A 160 -10.38 12.66 3.81
C ALA A 160 -9.79 12.07 2.52
N GLU A 161 -9.27 10.84 2.57
CA GLU A 161 -8.75 10.17 1.37
C GLU A 161 -9.85 9.85 0.37
N TRP A 162 -11.02 9.45 0.85
CA TRP A 162 -12.17 9.17 -0.02
C TRP A 162 -12.66 10.44 -0.71
N GLU A 163 -12.81 11.54 0.04
CA GLU A 163 -13.24 12.82 -0.51
C GLU A 163 -12.20 13.40 -1.47
N TYR A 164 -10.92 13.33 -1.12
CA TYR A 164 -9.83 13.80 -1.98
C TYR A 164 -9.82 13.05 -3.33
N ALA A 165 -9.95 11.73 -3.30
CA ALA A 165 -10.04 10.93 -4.51
C ALA A 165 -11.30 11.20 -5.35
N ALA A 166 -12.43 11.54 -4.70
CA ALA A 166 -13.70 11.79 -5.36
C ALA A 166 -13.81 13.17 -6.02
N ARG A 167 -13.04 14.17 -5.55
CA ARG A 167 -13.07 15.55 -6.09
C ARG A 167 -12.39 15.70 -7.45
N GLY A 168 -11.47 14.78 -7.81
CA GLY A 168 -10.70 14.80 -9.06
C GLY A 168 -9.58 15.85 -9.08
#